data_AF-A0A3D5VHK9-F1
#
_entry.id   AF-A0A3D5VHK9-F1
#
_cell.length_a   1.000
_cell.length_b   1.000
_cell.length_c   1.000
_cell.angle_alpha   90.00
_cell.angle_beta   90.00
_cell.angle_gamma   90.00
#
_symmetry.space_group_name_H-M   'P 1'
#
loop_
_entity.id
_entity.type
_entity.pdbx_description
1 polymer ?
#
loop_
_entity_poly.entity_id
_entity_poly.type
_entity_poly.pdbx_seq_one_letter_code
_entity_poly.pdbx_strand_id
1 'polypeptide(L)'
;MANIRGLFAARDLTQGTPWKRIVEFTIPMLIGNIAQQLYNTADSIIVGRYIGDNALASVGSAGPILHLLLVLFVGIAVGAGIMVAQYFGAKDRENLSRTIGTCITLTAITSGIIMVIGPLVSRPLLELLNTPPSIIDWCAGYLNIFFLGIAGFSYYNILAGVLRGLGDSVSALVFLLISTVLNVGLDILFVSRFGMGVPGVALATVLAQGVSAVFCLFKLMRMTESFDLKWSMLIPSRELSLTVMKLGLPSGVTQAIFSLAMIVVQSLTNSFGELVIACNVIVMRVDGFAMMPNFSFGSAMTTFTGQNIGAQKMDLVIKGSKQGTLIAVAVSASITAVLLVFGHYLMNVFTDTPELVAL
;
A
#
# COMPACT_ATOMS: atom_id res chain seq x y z
N MET A 1 -20.48 -1.89 -25.80
CA MET A 1 -20.52 -2.28 -24.38
C MET A 1 -19.74 -3.58 -24.16
N ALA A 2 -18.43 -3.57 -24.44
CA ALA A 2 -17.57 -4.71 -24.20
C ALA A 2 -17.33 -4.86 -22.69
N ASN A 3 -18.12 -5.75 -22.11
CA ASN A 3 -17.83 -6.59 -20.94
C ASN A 3 -17.13 -5.94 -19.72
N ILE A 4 -17.80 -4.97 -19.07
CA ILE A 4 -17.41 -4.44 -17.75
C ILE A 4 -17.22 -5.58 -16.73
N ARG A 5 -18.01 -6.66 -16.81
CA ARG A 5 -17.85 -7.85 -15.95
C ARG A 5 -16.50 -8.56 -16.13
N GLY A 6 -15.91 -8.54 -17.34
CA GLY A 6 -14.61 -9.16 -17.62
C GLY A 6 -13.39 -8.34 -17.15
N LEU A 7 -13.60 -7.11 -16.70
CA LEU A 7 -12.58 -6.32 -15.99
C LEU A 7 -12.51 -6.72 -14.51
N PHE A 8 -13.64 -7.16 -13.93
CA PHE A 8 -13.77 -7.57 -12.52
C PHE A 8 -13.61 -9.08 -12.29
N ALA A 9 -13.21 -9.85 -13.30
CA ALA A 9 -12.96 -11.27 -13.16
C ALA A 9 -11.46 -11.51 -12.92
N ALA A 10 -11.15 -12.49 -12.06
CA ALA A 10 -9.79 -13.01 -11.91
C ALA A 10 -9.25 -13.43 -13.28
N ARG A 11 -8.23 -12.72 -13.78
CA ARG A 11 -7.62 -13.06 -15.07
C ARG A 11 -6.46 -14.01 -14.84
N ASP A 12 -6.54 -15.16 -15.50
CA ASP A 12 -5.45 -16.10 -15.60
C ASP A 12 -4.31 -15.47 -16.43
N LEU A 13 -3.23 -15.09 -15.74
CA LEU A 13 -2.04 -14.47 -16.34
C LEU A 13 -1.13 -15.52 -17.00
N THR A 14 -1.49 -16.80 -16.94
CA THR A 14 -0.75 -17.90 -17.59
C THR A 14 -1.14 -18.09 -19.07
N GLN A 15 -2.11 -17.30 -19.56
CA GLN A 15 -2.61 -17.38 -20.93
C GLN A 15 -2.47 -16.04 -21.69
N GLY A 16 -1.97 -16.13 -22.92
CA GLY A 16 -1.78 -15.01 -23.84
C GLY A 16 -0.34 -14.47 -23.87
N THR A 17 -0.16 -13.29 -24.47
CA THR A 17 1.16 -12.65 -24.63
C THR A 17 1.61 -11.99 -23.31
N PRO A 18 2.78 -12.36 -22.75
CA PRO A 18 3.22 -11.89 -21.43
C PRO A 18 3.23 -10.37 -21.26
N TRP A 19 3.81 -9.63 -22.21
CA TRP A 19 3.90 -8.17 -22.13
C TRP A 19 2.53 -7.47 -22.04
N LYS A 20 1.53 -7.93 -22.82
CA LYS A 20 0.17 -7.33 -22.79
C LYS A 20 -0.47 -7.54 -21.43
N ARG A 21 -0.31 -8.74 -20.85
CA ARG A 21 -0.87 -9.09 -19.54
C ARG A 21 -0.23 -8.29 -18.42
N ILE A 22 1.09 -8.12 -18.46
CA ILE A 22 1.81 -7.30 -17.48
C ILE A 22 1.31 -5.85 -17.54
N VAL A 23 1.19 -5.26 -18.73
CA VAL A 23 0.72 -3.87 -18.89
C VAL A 23 -0.75 -3.71 -18.48
N GLU A 24 -1.63 -4.60 -18.95
CA GLU A 24 -3.05 -4.61 -18.56
C GLU A 24 -3.24 -4.71 -17.04
N PHE A 25 -2.39 -5.47 -16.36
CA PHE A 25 -2.45 -5.63 -14.91
C PHE A 25 -1.81 -4.45 -14.17
N THR A 26 -0.77 -3.85 -14.73
CA THR A 26 -0.05 -2.70 -14.15
C THR A 26 -0.89 -1.43 -14.18
N ILE A 27 -1.69 -1.18 -15.22
CA ILE A 27 -2.48 0.07 -15.34
C ILE A 27 -3.45 0.25 -14.16
N PRO A 28 -4.31 -0.71 -13.79
CA PRO A 28 -5.16 -0.58 -12.61
C PRO A 28 -4.38 -0.39 -11.32
N MET A 29 -3.21 -1.03 -11.20
CA MET A 29 -2.34 -0.89 -10.03
C MET A 29 -1.73 0.51 -9.93
N LEU A 30 -1.30 1.08 -11.06
CA LEU A 30 -0.81 2.45 -11.14
C LEU A 30 -1.90 3.44 -10.71
N ILE A 31 -3.11 3.30 -11.26
CA ILE A 31 -4.25 4.12 -10.88
C ILE A 31 -4.55 3.95 -9.39
N GLY A 32 -4.39 2.73 -8.86
CA GLY A 32 -4.56 2.45 -7.43
C GLY A 32 -3.53 3.17 -6.56
N ASN A 33 -2.25 3.12 -6.94
CA ASN A 33 -1.20 3.86 -6.23
C ASN A 33 -1.43 5.37 -6.29
N ILE A 34 -1.84 5.91 -7.44
CA ILE A 34 -2.21 7.33 -7.59
C ILE A 34 -3.41 7.66 -6.71
N ALA A 35 -4.45 6.83 -6.69
CA ALA A 35 -5.62 7.00 -5.84
C ALA A 35 -5.27 6.95 -4.34
N GLN A 36 -4.34 6.09 -3.95
CA GLN A 36 -3.81 6.01 -2.58
C GLN A 36 -2.97 7.26 -2.23
N GLN A 37 -2.25 7.83 -3.20
CA GLN A 37 -1.54 9.08 -2.99
C GLN A 37 -2.51 10.26 -2.85
N LEU A 38 -3.55 10.31 -3.67
CA LEU A 38 -4.61 11.32 -3.59
C LEU A 38 -5.36 11.21 -2.26
N TYR A 39 -5.61 9.99 -1.77
CA TYR A 39 -6.13 9.71 -0.43
C TYR A 39 -5.25 10.39 0.64
N ASN A 40 -3.95 10.09 0.66
CA ASN A 40 -3.03 10.65 1.66
C ASN A 40 -2.92 12.18 1.57
N THR A 41 -3.02 12.71 0.35
CA THR A 41 -2.95 14.16 0.09
C THR A 41 -4.22 14.86 0.57
N ALA A 42 -5.40 14.28 0.30
CA ALA A 42 -6.68 14.82 0.76
C ALA A 42 -6.76 14.85 2.29
N ASP A 43 -6.35 13.77 2.95
CA ASP A 43 -6.26 13.66 4.42
C ASP A 43 -5.40 14.79 5.02
N SER A 44 -4.19 14.99 4.47
CA SER A 44 -3.29 16.07 4.90
C SER A 44 -3.88 17.47 4.69
N ILE A 45 -4.58 17.71 3.57
CA ILE A 45 -5.22 19.00 3.28
C ILE A 45 -6.36 19.27 4.26
N ILE A 46 -7.18 18.25 4.58
CA ILE A 46 -8.31 18.41 5.50
C ILE A 46 -7.80 18.69 6.91
N VAL A 47 -6.80 17.94 7.38
CA VAL A 47 -6.16 18.17 8.68
C VAL A 47 -5.61 19.61 8.77
N GLY A 48 -4.84 20.04 7.78
CA GLY A 48 -4.23 21.36 7.76
C GLY A 48 -5.25 22.50 7.69
N ARG A 49 -6.28 22.38 6.82
CA ARG A 49 -7.27 23.46 6.63
C ARG A 49 -8.31 23.57 7.74
N TYR A 50 -8.78 22.45 8.28
CA TYR A 50 -9.92 22.48 9.22
C TYR A 50 -9.50 22.43 10.69
N ILE A 51 -8.28 21.98 11.01
CA ILE A 51 -7.81 21.84 12.40
C ILE A 51 -6.64 22.78 12.68
N GLY A 52 -5.73 22.95 11.70
CA GLY A 52 -4.61 23.88 11.76
C GLY A 52 -3.25 23.20 11.80
N ASP A 53 -2.19 24.02 11.79
CA ASP A 53 -0.81 23.56 11.55
C ASP A 53 -0.29 22.60 12.63
N ASN A 54 -0.68 22.79 13.89
CA ASN A 54 -0.29 21.89 15.00
C ASN A 54 -0.85 20.47 14.81
N ALA A 55 -2.05 20.35 14.24
CA ALA A 55 -2.67 19.06 13.94
C ALA A 55 -1.97 18.37 12.76
N LEU A 56 -1.63 19.14 11.72
CA LEU A 56 -0.86 18.62 10.59
C LEU A 56 0.52 18.13 11.03
N ALA A 57 1.19 18.90 11.89
CA ALA A 57 2.47 18.51 12.48
C ALA A 57 2.35 17.22 13.30
N SER A 58 1.27 17.07 14.07
CA SER A 58 1.01 15.88 14.89
C SER A 58 0.81 14.62 14.04
N VAL A 59 -0.02 14.70 12.98
CA VAL A 59 -0.21 13.60 12.03
C VAL A 59 1.10 13.26 11.31
N GLY A 60 1.86 14.29 10.91
CA GLY A 60 3.18 14.14 10.31
C GLY A 60 4.19 13.42 11.22
N SER A 61 4.23 13.78 12.51
CA SER A 61 5.11 13.14 13.51
C SER A 61 4.70 11.71 13.84
N ALA A 62 3.40 11.38 13.78
CA ALA A 62 2.92 10.00 13.92
C ALA A 62 3.19 9.14 12.66
N GLY A 63 3.40 9.78 11.51
CA GLY A 63 3.58 9.15 10.20
C GLY A 63 4.65 8.06 10.15
N PRO A 64 5.88 8.29 10.62
CA PRO A 64 6.94 7.27 10.62
C PRO A 64 6.60 6.01 11.43
N ILE A 65 5.94 6.18 12.58
CA ILE A 65 5.50 5.06 13.43
C ILE A 65 4.45 4.23 12.70
N LEU A 66 3.46 4.89 12.11
CA LEU A 66 2.46 4.22 11.28
C LEU A 66 3.15 3.51 10.11
N HIS A 67 4.03 4.18 9.38
CA HIS A 67 4.72 3.60 8.24
C HIS A 67 5.46 2.31 8.61
N LEU A 68 6.21 2.29 9.72
CA LEU A 68 6.90 1.09 10.21
C LEU A 68 5.94 -0.10 10.41
N LEU A 69 4.74 0.15 10.94
CA LEU A 69 3.71 -0.86 11.12
C LEU A 69 3.11 -1.29 9.77
N LEU A 70 2.82 -0.34 8.88
CA LEU A 70 2.28 -0.63 7.55
C LEU A 70 3.24 -1.52 6.77
N VAL A 71 4.54 -1.28 6.86
CA VAL A 71 5.58 -2.08 6.21
C VAL A 71 5.49 -3.57 6.60
N LEU A 72 5.26 -3.87 7.88
CA LEU A 72 5.11 -5.25 8.35
C LEU A 72 3.90 -5.94 7.70
N PHE A 73 2.75 -5.25 7.66
CA PHE A 73 1.54 -5.79 7.04
C PHE A 73 1.64 -5.91 5.53
N VAL A 74 2.28 -4.96 4.87
CA VAL A 74 2.54 -5.01 3.43
C VAL A 74 3.41 -6.22 3.09
N GLY A 75 4.45 -6.52 3.89
CA GLY A 75 5.25 -7.73 3.72
C GLY A 75 4.41 -9.01 3.77
N ILE A 76 3.55 -9.14 4.79
CA ILE A 76 2.65 -10.30 4.93
C ILE A 76 1.65 -10.37 3.75
N ALA A 77 1.09 -9.23 3.33
CA ALA A 77 0.16 -9.14 2.20
C ALA A 77 0.81 -9.54 0.88
N VAL A 78 2.07 -9.16 0.66
CA VAL A 78 2.86 -9.58 -0.51
C VAL A 78 3.11 -11.09 -0.46
N GLY A 79 3.53 -11.64 0.68
CA GLY A 79 3.71 -13.08 0.86
C GLY A 79 2.44 -13.89 0.60
N ALA A 80 1.30 -13.41 1.12
CA ALA A 80 -0.02 -13.98 0.86
C ALA A 80 -0.37 -13.92 -0.65
N GLY A 81 -0.15 -12.77 -1.29
CA GLY A 81 -0.39 -12.58 -2.72
C GLY A 81 0.45 -13.52 -3.60
N ILE A 82 1.71 -13.77 -3.23
CA ILE A 82 2.59 -14.71 -3.96
C ILE A 82 2.08 -16.15 -3.85
N MET A 83 1.76 -16.62 -2.63
CA MET A 83 1.22 -17.98 -2.45
C MET A 83 -0.11 -18.17 -3.17
N VAL A 84 -1.01 -17.18 -3.07
CA VAL A 84 -2.29 -17.20 -3.78
C VAL A 84 -2.07 -17.25 -5.29
N ALA A 85 -1.15 -16.44 -5.83
CA ALA A 85 -0.81 -16.48 -7.25
C ALA A 85 -0.28 -17.85 -7.67
N GLN A 86 0.61 -18.47 -6.89
CA GLN A 86 1.14 -19.80 -7.17
C GLN A 86 0.05 -20.89 -7.16
N TYR A 87 -0.77 -20.97 -6.12
CA TYR A 87 -1.82 -22.00 -6.05
C TYR A 87 -2.93 -21.76 -7.10
N PHE A 88 -3.26 -20.50 -7.38
CA PHE A 88 -4.20 -20.15 -8.45
C PHE A 88 -3.68 -20.58 -9.82
N GLY A 89 -2.40 -20.31 -10.12
CA GLY A 89 -1.74 -20.75 -11.35
C GLY A 89 -1.63 -22.27 -11.46
N ALA A 90 -1.39 -22.97 -10.35
CA ALA A 90 -1.38 -24.42 -10.27
C ALA A 90 -2.77 -25.06 -10.41
N LYS A 91 -3.84 -24.25 -10.39
CA LYS A 91 -5.25 -24.69 -10.32
C LYS A 91 -5.55 -25.55 -9.09
N ASP A 92 -4.77 -25.40 -8.03
CA ASP A 92 -4.92 -26.11 -6.78
C ASP A 92 -5.93 -25.38 -5.88
N ARG A 93 -7.21 -25.69 -6.10
CA ARG A 93 -8.32 -25.05 -5.38
C ARG A 93 -8.28 -25.26 -3.87
N GLU A 94 -7.84 -26.45 -3.43
CA GLU A 94 -7.85 -26.77 -2.01
C GLU A 94 -6.80 -25.98 -1.26
N ASN A 95 -5.56 -25.98 -1.73
CA ASN A 95 -4.48 -25.22 -1.10
C ASN A 95 -4.67 -23.72 -1.27
N LEU A 96 -5.28 -23.26 -2.36
CA LEU A 96 -5.71 -21.87 -2.52
C LEU A 96 -6.69 -21.45 -1.41
N SER A 97 -7.75 -22.25 -1.19
CA SER A 97 -8.77 -21.96 -0.19
C SER A 97 -8.19 -21.95 1.24
N ARG A 98 -7.33 -22.93 1.56
CA ARG A 98 -6.61 -23.00 2.86
C ARG A 98 -5.65 -21.83 3.05
N THR A 99 -4.98 -21.39 1.99
CA THR A 99 -4.07 -20.24 2.03
C THR A 99 -4.83 -18.96 2.35
N ILE A 100 -5.96 -18.69 1.67
CA ILE A 100 -6.78 -17.51 1.93
C ILE A 100 -7.31 -17.54 3.37
N GLY A 101 -7.82 -18.69 3.83
CA GLY A 101 -8.28 -18.85 5.21
C GLY A 101 -7.19 -18.63 6.26
N THR A 102 -6.00 -19.19 6.02
CA THR A 102 -4.81 -18.97 6.87
C THR A 102 -4.43 -17.49 6.93
N CYS A 103 -4.45 -16.79 5.79
CA CYS A 103 -4.16 -15.35 5.74
C CYS A 103 -5.17 -14.54 6.55
N ILE A 104 -6.47 -14.82 6.43
CA ILE A 104 -7.53 -14.17 7.21
C ILE A 104 -7.30 -14.35 8.72
N THR A 105 -6.98 -15.57 9.15
CA THR A 105 -6.75 -15.87 10.57
C THR A 105 -5.45 -15.28 11.10
N LEU A 106 -4.36 -15.34 10.34
CA LEU A 106 -3.10 -14.66 10.71
C LEU A 106 -3.28 -13.14 10.79
N THR A 107 -4.09 -12.56 9.90
CA THR A 107 -4.45 -11.14 9.97
C THR A 107 -5.20 -10.83 11.25
N ALA A 108 -6.16 -11.68 11.64
CA ALA A 108 -6.91 -11.52 12.88
C ALA A 108 -5.99 -11.53 14.11
N ILE A 109 -5.09 -12.52 14.17
CA ILE A 109 -4.15 -12.70 15.28
C ILE A 109 -3.19 -11.51 15.37
N THR A 110 -2.55 -11.15 14.25
CA THR A 110 -1.58 -10.03 14.21
C THR A 110 -2.24 -8.69 14.51
N SER A 111 -3.43 -8.44 13.97
CA SER A 111 -4.20 -7.23 14.26
C SER A 111 -4.63 -7.18 15.72
N GLY A 112 -5.07 -8.30 16.30
CA GLY A 112 -5.42 -8.38 17.72
C GLY A 112 -4.23 -8.11 18.65
N ILE A 113 -3.05 -8.65 18.33
CA ILE A 113 -1.82 -8.38 19.07
C ILE A 113 -1.48 -6.89 19.02
N ILE A 114 -1.53 -6.27 17.85
CA ILE A 114 -1.22 -4.85 17.68
C ILE A 114 -2.27 -3.94 18.33
N MET A 115 -3.54 -4.36 18.34
CA MET A 115 -4.61 -3.63 19.03
C MET A 115 -4.37 -3.53 20.54
N VAL A 116 -3.73 -4.55 21.14
CA VAL A 116 -3.40 -4.59 22.57
C VAL A 116 -2.05 -3.91 22.85
N ILE A 117 -1.01 -4.23 22.07
CA ILE A 117 0.35 -3.74 22.31
C ILE A 117 0.53 -2.30 21.84
N GLY A 118 -0.10 -1.91 20.72
CA GLY A 118 0.07 -0.61 20.07
C GLY A 118 -0.18 0.56 21.03
N PRO A 119 -1.33 0.61 21.73
CA PRO A 119 -1.61 1.69 22.68
C PRO A 119 -0.62 1.75 23.85
N LEU A 120 -0.11 0.60 24.32
CA LEU A 120 0.86 0.51 25.42
C LEU A 120 2.25 1.04 25.03
N VAL A 121 2.63 0.87 23.77
CA VAL A 121 3.96 1.25 23.26
C VAL A 121 3.96 2.63 22.59
N SER A 122 2.80 3.14 22.19
CA SER A 122 2.64 4.41 21.46
C SER A 122 3.35 5.59 22.14
N ARG A 123 3.07 5.83 23.42
CA ARG A 123 3.59 6.98 24.18
C ARG A 123 5.09 6.86 24.50
N PRO A 124 5.60 5.73 25.01
CA PRO A 124 7.05 5.54 25.18
C PRO A 124 7.84 5.72 23.89
N LEU A 125 7.29 5.29 22.76
CA LEU A 125 7.95 5.40 21.45
C LEU A 125 7.96 6.85 20.94
N LEU A 126 6.89 7.62 21.19
CA LEU A 126 6.85 9.06 20.93
C LEU A 126 7.83 9.86 21.80
N GLU A 127 7.97 9.49 23.07
CA GLU A 127 8.95 10.10 23.98
C GLU A 127 10.39 9.81 23.54
N LEU A 128 10.66 8.57 23.10
CA LEU A 128 11.97 8.18 22.55
C LEU A 128 12.34 8.96 21.28
N LEU A 129 11.34 9.34 20.47
CA LEU A 129 11.51 10.17 19.28
C LEU A 129 11.65 11.67 19.59
N ASN A 130 11.72 12.07 20.87
CA ASN A 130 11.77 13.46 21.32
C ASN A 130 10.60 14.31 20.78
N THR A 131 9.40 13.73 20.75
CA THR A 131 8.19 14.45 20.32
C THR A 131 7.89 15.62 21.28
N PRO A 132 7.73 16.86 20.79
CA PRO A 132 7.47 18.02 21.64
C PRO A 132 6.23 17.84 22.54
N PRO A 133 6.24 18.35 23.79
CA PRO A 133 5.11 18.24 24.71
C PRO A 133 3.81 18.87 24.17
N SER A 134 3.92 19.84 23.26
CA SER A 134 2.78 20.52 22.65
C SER A 134 1.98 19.65 21.68
N ILE A 135 2.58 18.59 21.12
CA ILE A 135 1.94 17.74 20.10
C ILE A 135 1.85 16.26 20.52
N ILE A 136 2.55 15.85 21.59
CA ILE A 136 2.64 14.43 21.97
C ILE A 136 1.28 13.79 22.29
N ASP A 137 0.38 14.53 22.95
CA ASP A 137 -0.95 14.01 23.28
C ASP A 137 -1.84 13.88 22.03
N TRP A 138 -1.69 14.78 21.06
CA TRP A 138 -2.36 14.72 19.76
C TRP A 138 -1.85 13.52 18.94
N CYS A 139 -0.53 13.30 18.90
CA CYS A 139 0.09 12.13 18.29
C CYS A 139 -0.37 10.82 18.94
N ALA A 140 -0.39 10.76 20.28
CA ALA A 140 -0.81 9.57 21.01
C ALA A 140 -2.29 9.25 20.77
N GLY A 141 -3.17 10.26 20.78
CA GLY A 141 -4.59 10.09 20.46
C GLY A 141 -4.80 9.57 19.04
N TYR A 142 -4.09 10.13 18.06
CA TYR A 142 -4.11 9.69 16.67
C TYR A 142 -3.66 8.22 16.52
N LEU A 143 -2.52 7.88 17.11
CA LEU A 143 -1.98 6.52 17.07
C LEU A 143 -2.90 5.51 17.76
N ASN A 144 -3.46 5.84 18.93
CA ASN A 144 -4.34 4.94 19.67
C ASN A 144 -5.60 4.58 18.86
N ILE A 145 -6.21 5.56 18.20
CA ILE A 145 -7.37 5.30 17.34
C ILE A 145 -6.97 4.44 16.14
N PHE A 146 -5.81 4.71 15.54
CA PHE A 146 -5.31 3.90 14.44
C PHE A 146 -4.99 2.46 14.87
N PHE A 147 -4.43 2.27 16.06
CA PHE A 147 -4.15 0.94 16.64
C PHE A 147 -5.42 0.16 16.94
N LEU A 148 -6.45 0.82 17.49
CA LEU A 148 -7.76 0.22 17.70
C LEU A 148 -8.42 -0.17 16.36
N GLY A 149 -8.19 0.64 15.33
CA GLY A 149 -8.69 0.46 13.98
C GLY A 149 -7.84 -0.40 13.05
N ILE A 150 -6.70 -0.92 13.52
CA ILE A 150 -5.67 -1.52 12.67
C ILE A 150 -6.20 -2.69 11.84
N ALA A 151 -7.19 -3.42 12.39
CA ALA A 151 -7.83 -4.54 11.71
C ALA A 151 -8.38 -4.14 10.33
N GLY A 152 -9.04 -2.99 10.20
CA GLY A 152 -9.59 -2.53 8.92
C GLY A 152 -8.51 -2.33 7.87
N PHE A 153 -7.41 -1.67 8.25
CA PHE A 153 -6.27 -1.45 7.38
C PHE A 153 -5.58 -2.77 6.97
N SER A 154 -5.32 -3.65 7.94
CA SER A 154 -4.63 -4.92 7.71
C SER A 154 -5.45 -5.87 6.85
N TYR A 155 -6.76 -5.96 7.10
CA TYR A 155 -7.66 -6.76 6.26
C TYR A 155 -7.77 -6.20 4.85
N TYR A 156 -7.88 -4.88 4.67
CA TYR A 156 -7.87 -4.31 3.33
C TYR A 156 -6.59 -4.70 2.57
N ASN A 157 -5.41 -4.51 3.17
CA ASN A 157 -4.14 -4.81 2.51
C ASN A 157 -3.98 -6.28 2.16
N ILE A 158 -4.32 -7.19 3.08
CA ILE A 158 -4.19 -8.63 2.86
C ILE A 158 -5.22 -9.10 1.84
N LEU A 159 -6.49 -8.71 1.95
CA LEU A 159 -7.53 -9.14 1.00
C LEU A 159 -7.32 -8.52 -0.39
N ALA A 160 -6.87 -7.27 -0.49
CA ALA A 160 -6.47 -6.67 -1.75
C ALA A 160 -5.21 -7.34 -2.33
N GLY A 161 -4.28 -7.79 -1.48
CA GLY A 161 -3.15 -8.63 -1.87
C GLY A 161 -3.59 -9.98 -2.46
N VAL A 162 -4.58 -10.63 -1.82
CA VAL A 162 -5.20 -11.88 -2.31
C VAL A 162 -5.90 -11.65 -3.65
N LEU A 163 -6.74 -10.63 -3.79
CA LEU A 163 -7.41 -10.28 -5.05
C LEU A 163 -6.39 -10.03 -6.18
N ARG A 164 -5.32 -9.28 -5.89
CA ARG A 164 -4.22 -9.10 -6.84
C ARG A 164 -3.53 -10.43 -7.16
N GLY A 165 -3.28 -11.29 -6.18
CA GLY A 165 -2.73 -12.64 -6.38
C GLY A 165 -3.57 -13.49 -7.35
N LEU A 166 -4.90 -13.39 -7.24
CA LEU A 166 -5.87 -14.02 -8.15
C LEU A 166 -5.92 -13.38 -9.55
N GLY A 167 -5.23 -12.26 -9.78
CA GLY A 167 -5.27 -11.54 -11.05
C GLY A 167 -6.44 -10.57 -11.18
N ASP A 168 -7.08 -10.17 -10.06
CA ASP A 168 -8.17 -9.18 -10.02
C ASP A 168 -7.71 -7.86 -9.39
N SER A 169 -6.91 -7.08 -10.14
CA SER A 169 -6.45 -5.76 -9.70
C SER A 169 -7.52 -4.67 -9.79
N VAL A 170 -8.53 -4.86 -10.66
CA VAL A 170 -9.57 -3.84 -10.90
C VAL A 170 -10.51 -3.72 -9.72
N SER A 171 -10.95 -4.83 -9.10
CA SER A 171 -11.80 -4.67 -7.92
C SER A 171 -11.05 -4.16 -6.70
N ALA A 172 -9.79 -4.55 -6.49
CA ALA A 172 -8.95 -3.93 -5.47
C ALA A 172 -8.87 -2.40 -5.67
N LEU A 173 -8.69 -1.94 -6.91
CA LEU A 173 -8.73 -0.51 -7.26
C LEU A 173 -10.10 0.14 -6.96
N VAL A 174 -11.20 -0.47 -7.39
CA VAL A 174 -12.53 0.12 -7.20
C VAL A 174 -12.88 0.24 -5.71
N PHE A 175 -12.53 -0.76 -4.90
CA PHE A 175 -12.74 -0.68 -3.46
C PHE A 175 -11.88 0.39 -2.81
N LEU A 176 -10.62 0.56 -3.25
CA LEU A 176 -9.78 1.68 -2.81
C LEU A 176 -10.41 3.03 -3.15
N LEU A 177 -10.91 3.21 -4.37
CA LEU A 177 -11.55 4.47 -4.79
C LEU A 177 -12.80 4.78 -3.96
N ILE A 178 -13.61 3.75 -3.65
CA ILE A 178 -14.76 3.90 -2.75
C ILE A 178 -14.28 4.29 -1.35
N SER A 179 -13.21 3.67 -0.84
CA SER A 179 -12.54 4.05 0.41
C SER A 179 -12.18 5.52 0.42
N THR A 180 -11.53 6.01 -0.65
CA THR A 180 -11.05 7.39 -0.73
C THR A 180 -12.19 8.38 -0.72
N VAL A 181 -13.25 8.14 -1.50
CA VAL A 181 -14.42 9.02 -1.50
C VAL A 181 -15.13 9.00 -0.15
N LEU A 182 -15.26 7.82 0.46
CA LEU A 182 -15.88 7.68 1.77
C LEU A 182 -15.05 8.37 2.87
N ASN A 183 -13.73 8.20 2.85
CA ASN A 183 -12.80 8.82 3.79
C ASN A 183 -12.91 10.35 3.74
N VAL A 184 -12.80 10.96 2.55
CA VAL A 184 -12.93 12.42 2.40
C VAL A 184 -14.28 12.93 2.92
N GLY A 185 -15.37 12.20 2.65
CA GLY A 185 -16.69 12.55 3.16
C GLY A 185 -16.79 12.45 4.69
N LEU A 186 -16.22 11.39 5.27
CA LEU A 186 -16.17 11.18 6.72
C LEU A 186 -15.26 12.18 7.42
N ASP A 187 -14.13 12.55 6.83
CA ASP A 187 -13.22 13.57 7.35
C ASP A 187 -13.92 14.92 7.45
N ILE A 188 -14.61 15.36 6.38
CA ILE A 188 -15.39 16.60 6.42
C ILE A 188 -16.47 16.51 7.51
N LEU A 189 -17.14 15.37 7.65
CA LEU A 189 -18.19 15.19 8.65
C LEU A 189 -17.65 15.24 10.09
N PHE A 190 -16.62 14.45 10.41
CA PHE A 190 -16.07 14.36 11.77
C PHE A 190 -15.28 15.60 12.16
N VAL A 191 -14.55 16.19 11.22
CA VAL A 191 -13.73 17.36 11.51
C VAL A 191 -14.57 18.65 11.46
N SER A 192 -15.33 18.88 10.38
CA SER A 192 -16.07 20.15 10.22
C SER A 192 -17.37 20.21 11.03
N ARG A 193 -18.11 19.10 11.17
CA ARG A 193 -19.43 19.11 11.82
C ARG A 193 -19.41 18.66 13.26
N PHE A 194 -18.61 17.62 13.57
CA PHE A 194 -18.50 17.09 14.94
C PHE A 194 -17.35 17.72 15.75
N GLY A 195 -16.45 18.47 15.11
CA GLY A 195 -15.34 19.14 15.79
C GLY A 195 -14.37 18.17 16.48
N MET A 196 -14.30 16.91 16.03
CA MET A 196 -13.49 15.87 16.68
C MET A 196 -11.97 16.04 16.47
N GLY A 197 -11.54 17.04 15.71
CA GLY A 197 -10.13 17.33 15.45
C GLY A 197 -9.38 16.14 14.83
N VAL A 198 -8.12 15.95 15.23
CA VAL A 198 -7.24 14.88 14.73
C VAL A 198 -7.76 13.47 15.02
N PRO A 199 -8.36 13.19 16.20
CA PRO A 199 -9.08 11.94 16.43
C PRO A 199 -10.15 11.62 15.39
N GLY A 200 -10.87 12.63 14.89
CA GLY A 200 -11.89 12.46 13.85
C GLY A 200 -11.31 11.96 12.53
N VAL A 201 -10.12 12.44 12.16
CA VAL A 201 -9.41 12.04 10.93
C VAL A 201 -8.94 10.58 11.00
N ALA A 202 -8.34 10.19 12.12
CA ALA A 202 -7.97 8.79 12.35
C ALA A 202 -9.19 7.86 12.24
N LEU A 203 -10.32 8.26 12.82
CA LEU A 203 -11.55 7.49 12.83
C LEU A 203 -12.17 7.38 11.44
N ALA A 204 -12.18 8.45 10.65
CA ALA A 204 -12.61 8.43 9.25
C ALA A 204 -11.78 7.44 8.42
N THR A 205 -10.45 7.48 8.58
CA THR A 205 -9.52 6.58 7.90
C THR A 205 -9.80 5.12 8.25
N VAL A 206 -9.94 4.81 9.53
CA VAL A 206 -10.22 3.45 10.01
C VAL A 206 -11.55 2.92 9.47
N LEU A 207 -12.60 3.75 9.48
CA LEU A 207 -13.91 3.36 8.98
C LEU A 207 -13.89 3.12 7.46
N ALA A 208 -13.24 4.01 6.70
CA ALA A 208 -13.12 3.86 5.25
C ALA A 208 -12.37 2.58 4.86
N GLN A 209 -11.24 2.31 5.51
CA GLN A 209 -10.48 1.07 5.31
C GLN A 209 -11.28 -0.17 5.73
N GLY A 210 -12.03 -0.08 6.83
CA GLY A 210 -12.94 -1.14 7.28
C GLY A 210 -14.01 -1.47 6.23
N VAL A 211 -14.65 -0.46 5.63
CA VAL A 211 -15.62 -0.66 4.55
C VAL A 211 -14.97 -1.34 3.33
N SER A 212 -13.76 -0.92 2.97
CA SER A 212 -13.01 -1.54 1.86
C SER A 212 -12.64 -2.98 2.14
N ALA A 213 -12.22 -3.29 3.37
CA ALA A 213 -11.98 -4.66 3.82
C ALA A 213 -13.25 -5.53 3.71
N VAL A 214 -14.41 -5.01 4.12
CA VAL A 214 -15.70 -5.70 4.00
C VAL A 214 -16.06 -5.96 2.53
N PHE A 215 -15.87 -4.99 1.63
CA PHE A 215 -16.12 -5.20 0.20
C PHE A 215 -15.18 -6.22 -0.42
N CYS A 216 -13.88 -6.18 -0.07
CA CYS A 216 -12.92 -7.20 -0.49
C CYS A 216 -13.33 -8.60 -0.02
N LEU A 217 -13.74 -8.74 1.26
CA LEU A 217 -14.16 -10.01 1.83
C LEU A 217 -15.43 -10.54 1.15
N PHE A 218 -16.43 -9.68 0.97
CA PHE A 218 -17.69 -10.03 0.30
C PHE A 218 -17.46 -10.48 -1.15
N LYS A 219 -16.54 -9.81 -1.86
CA LYS A 219 -16.17 -10.23 -3.20
C LYS A 219 -15.49 -11.60 -3.19
N LEU A 220 -14.53 -11.83 -2.30
CA LEU A 220 -13.86 -13.13 -2.17
C LEU A 220 -14.86 -14.26 -1.86
N MET A 221 -15.83 -14.01 -0.97
CA MET A 221 -16.88 -14.99 -0.67
C MET A 221 -17.76 -15.34 -1.88
N ARG A 222 -17.87 -14.45 -2.87
CA ARG A 222 -18.63 -14.67 -4.11
C ARG A 222 -17.81 -15.33 -5.23
N MET A 223 -16.50 -15.54 -5.05
CA MET A 223 -15.62 -16.18 -6.05
C MET A 223 -15.60 -17.71 -5.93
N THR A 224 -16.78 -18.32 -5.78
CA THR A 224 -16.96 -19.78 -5.65
C THR A 224 -16.48 -20.56 -6.88
N GLU A 225 -16.44 -19.90 -8.04
CA GLU A 225 -15.84 -20.46 -9.25
C GLU A 225 -14.32 -20.56 -9.21
N SER A 226 -13.62 -20.00 -8.21
CA SER A 226 -12.16 -20.10 -8.09
C SER A 226 -11.72 -20.89 -6.86
N PHE A 227 -12.43 -20.77 -5.74
CA PHE A 227 -12.11 -21.44 -4.49
C PHE A 227 -13.34 -21.55 -3.58
N ASP A 228 -13.28 -22.44 -2.58
CA ASP A 228 -14.36 -22.64 -1.61
C ASP A 228 -13.94 -22.14 -0.23
N LEU A 229 -14.48 -20.98 0.19
CA LEU A 229 -14.18 -20.43 1.51
C LEU A 229 -15.06 -21.11 2.59
N LYS A 230 -14.59 -22.24 3.13
CA LYS A 230 -15.27 -22.96 4.23
C LYS A 230 -14.67 -22.60 5.58
N TRP A 231 -15.48 -22.58 6.63
CA TRP A 231 -15.04 -22.32 8.01
C TRP A 231 -13.92 -23.28 8.48
N SER A 232 -13.93 -24.52 8.00
CA SER A 232 -12.88 -25.51 8.30
C SER A 232 -11.51 -25.13 7.72
N MET A 233 -11.47 -24.27 6.69
CA MET A 233 -10.23 -23.80 6.06
C MET A 233 -9.67 -22.52 6.71
N LEU A 234 -10.39 -21.93 7.66
CA LEU A 234 -9.89 -20.82 8.49
C LEU A 234 -8.93 -21.31 9.59
N ILE A 235 -8.85 -22.62 9.83
CA ILE A 235 -7.90 -23.21 10.78
C ILE A 235 -6.51 -23.11 10.15
N PRO A 236 -5.60 -22.27 10.71
CA PRO A 236 -4.30 -22.03 10.11
C PRO A 236 -3.47 -23.31 10.17
N SER A 237 -2.99 -23.77 9.02
CA SER A 237 -2.00 -24.84 9.01
C SER A 237 -0.63 -24.26 9.35
N ARG A 238 0.13 -24.96 10.19
CA ARG A 238 1.49 -24.53 10.58
C ARG A 238 2.39 -24.38 9.35
N GLU A 239 2.23 -25.27 8.38
CA GLU A 239 2.99 -25.27 7.14
C GLU A 239 2.69 -24.03 6.28
N LEU A 240 1.42 -23.75 5.97
CA LEU A 240 1.05 -22.57 5.17
C LEU A 240 1.42 -21.28 5.88
N SER A 241 1.25 -21.22 7.21
CA SER A 241 1.61 -20.05 8.01
C SER A 241 3.12 -19.75 7.94
N LEU A 242 3.96 -20.79 8.06
CA LEU A 242 5.40 -20.66 7.90
C LEU A 242 5.80 -20.23 6.49
N THR A 243 5.10 -20.72 5.46
CA THR A 243 5.38 -20.33 4.08
C THR A 243 4.98 -18.88 3.80
N VAL A 244 3.83 -18.41 4.30
CA VAL A 244 3.45 -16.98 4.21
C VAL A 244 4.52 -16.12 4.86
N MET A 245 4.96 -16.48 6.07
CA MET A 245 6.00 -15.72 6.77
C MET A 245 7.35 -15.77 6.03
N LYS A 246 7.75 -16.91 5.49
CA LYS A 246 9.00 -17.03 4.71
C LYS A 246 9.00 -16.18 3.44
N LEU A 247 7.84 -15.98 2.82
CA LEU A 247 7.70 -15.12 1.63
C LEU A 247 7.54 -13.64 2.00
N GLY A 248 6.80 -13.34 3.07
CA GLY A 248 6.49 -11.97 3.46
C GLY A 248 7.56 -11.28 4.32
N LEU A 249 8.29 -12.03 5.15
CA LEU A 249 9.34 -11.49 6.02
C LEU A 249 10.49 -10.85 5.20
N PRO A 250 11.02 -11.45 4.13
CA PRO A 250 12.04 -10.81 3.29
C PRO A 250 11.55 -9.49 2.68
N SER A 251 10.28 -9.42 2.24
CA SER A 251 9.68 -8.19 1.73
C SER A 251 9.57 -7.11 2.80
N GLY A 252 9.12 -7.48 4.01
CA GLY A 252 9.07 -6.56 5.16
C GLY A 252 10.46 -6.04 5.55
N VAL A 253 11.47 -6.92 5.56
CA VAL A 253 12.87 -6.56 5.84
C VAL A 253 13.43 -5.63 4.76
N THR A 254 13.16 -5.90 3.48
CA THR A 254 13.60 -5.04 2.37
C THR A 254 13.03 -3.63 2.53
N GLN A 255 11.76 -3.54 2.91
CA GLN A 255 11.07 -2.28 3.12
C GLN A 255 11.57 -1.57 4.38
N ALA A 256 11.90 -2.29 5.45
CA ALA A 256 12.55 -1.71 6.63
C ALA A 256 13.95 -1.17 6.32
N ILE A 257 14.74 -1.90 5.51
CA ILE A 257 16.04 -1.43 5.01
C ILE A 257 15.86 -0.17 4.18
N PHE A 258 14.86 -0.12 3.29
CA PHE A 258 14.56 1.07 2.49
C PHE A 258 14.21 2.28 3.37
N SER A 259 13.37 2.09 4.39
CA SER A 259 13.04 3.14 5.36
C SER A 259 14.26 3.63 6.14
N LEU A 260 15.13 2.71 6.59
CA LEU A 260 16.36 3.08 7.29
C LEU A 260 17.32 3.84 6.36
N ALA A 261 17.45 3.42 5.11
CA ALA A 261 18.27 4.11 4.10
C ALA A 261 17.77 5.53 3.86
N MET A 262 16.44 5.73 3.77
CA MET A 262 15.85 7.07 3.64
C MET A 262 16.15 7.96 4.84
N ILE A 263 16.13 7.43 6.06
CA ILE A 263 16.52 8.19 7.26
C ILE A 263 17.99 8.63 7.20
N VAL A 264 18.89 7.74 6.76
CA VAL A 264 20.31 8.09 6.60
C VAL A 264 20.50 9.17 5.53
N VAL A 265 19.83 9.04 4.38
CA VAL A 265 19.88 10.04 3.30
C VAL A 265 19.33 11.40 3.78
N GLN A 266 18.23 11.41 4.53
CA GLN A 266 17.66 12.63 5.10
C GLN A 266 18.62 13.27 6.11
N SER A 267 19.23 12.48 7.00
CA SER A 267 20.22 12.97 7.98
C SER A 267 21.42 13.61 7.29
N LEU A 268 21.94 12.98 6.23
CA LEU A 268 23.01 13.55 5.41
C LEU A 268 22.56 14.85 4.75
N THR A 269 21.36 14.88 4.16
CA THR A 269 20.78 16.09 3.53
C THR A 269 20.70 17.25 4.52
N ASN A 270 20.26 16.98 5.75
CA ASN A 270 20.12 17.99 6.79
C ASN A 270 21.47 18.64 7.19
N SER A 271 22.59 17.95 6.97
CA SER A 271 23.93 18.51 7.25
C SER A 271 24.38 19.57 6.24
N PHE A 272 23.72 19.68 5.08
CA PHE A 272 24.07 20.64 4.02
C PHE A 272 23.35 22.00 4.12
N GLY A 273 22.51 22.21 5.15
CA GLY A 273 21.82 23.49 5.39
C GLY A 273 20.43 23.61 4.75
N GLU A 274 19.70 24.66 5.15
CA GLU A 274 18.26 24.83 4.87
C GLU A 274 17.90 24.83 3.38
N LEU A 275 18.74 25.41 2.53
CA LEU A 275 18.50 25.47 1.08
C LEU A 275 18.48 24.06 0.46
N VAL A 276 19.43 23.21 0.82
CA VAL A 276 19.53 21.83 0.31
C VAL A 276 18.37 20.97 0.83
N ILE A 277 17.94 21.21 2.08
CA ILE A 277 16.76 20.56 2.65
C ILE A 277 15.50 20.93 1.84
N ALA A 278 15.29 22.22 1.55
CA ALA A 278 14.15 22.68 0.78
C ALA A 278 14.13 22.11 -0.65
N CYS A 279 15.29 22.07 -1.34
CA CYS A 279 15.43 21.40 -2.63
C CYS A 279 15.11 19.90 -2.52
N ASN A 280 15.64 19.22 -1.51
CA ASN A 280 15.42 17.78 -1.33
C ASN A 280 13.94 17.44 -1.13
N VAL A 281 13.18 18.24 -0.39
CA VAL A 281 11.74 18.04 -0.21
C VAL A 281 11.01 18.09 -1.56
N ILE A 282 11.33 19.05 -2.42
CA ILE A 282 10.74 19.17 -3.77
C ILE A 282 11.13 17.96 -4.63
N VAL A 283 12.42 17.60 -4.64
CA VAL A 283 12.93 16.45 -5.39
C VAL A 283 12.25 15.16 -4.95
N MET A 284 12.11 14.93 -3.65
CA MET A 284 11.45 13.74 -3.10
C MET A 284 9.95 13.66 -3.45
N ARG A 285 9.26 14.80 -3.60
CA ARG A 285 7.87 14.82 -4.08
C ARG A 285 7.78 14.36 -5.54
N VAL A 286 8.67 14.87 -6.40
CA VAL A 286 8.73 14.47 -7.82
C VAL A 286 9.17 13.00 -7.94
N ASP A 287 10.17 12.59 -7.18
CA ASP A 287 10.67 11.20 -7.14
C ASP A 287 9.57 10.21 -6.71
N GLY A 288 8.77 10.57 -5.71
CA GLY A 288 7.63 9.76 -5.27
C GLY A 288 6.65 9.44 -6.41
N PHE A 289 6.31 10.41 -7.26
CA PHE A 289 5.47 10.19 -8.44
C PHE A 289 6.19 9.38 -9.53
N ALA A 290 7.47 9.65 -9.75
CA ALA A 290 8.29 8.94 -10.73
C ALA A 290 8.52 7.45 -10.36
N MET A 291 8.52 7.13 -9.07
CA MET A 291 8.67 5.77 -8.54
C MET A 291 7.37 4.94 -8.60
N MET A 292 6.18 5.55 -8.65
CA MET A 292 4.90 4.80 -8.64
C MET A 292 4.75 3.76 -9.77
N PRO A 293 5.12 4.06 -11.03
CA PRO A 293 5.13 3.06 -12.09
C PRO A 293 6.01 1.86 -11.75
N ASN A 294 7.20 2.10 -11.18
CA ASN A 294 8.14 1.05 -10.84
C ASN A 294 7.60 0.09 -9.78
N PHE A 295 6.97 0.62 -8.73
CA PHE A 295 6.29 -0.20 -7.72
C PHE A 295 5.11 -0.99 -8.32
N SER A 296 4.37 -0.38 -9.23
CA SER A 296 3.23 -1.02 -9.91
C SER A 296 3.68 -2.17 -10.81
N PHE A 297 4.72 -1.96 -11.62
CA PHE A 297 5.32 -3.00 -12.47
C PHE A 297 5.93 -4.13 -11.64
N GLY A 298 6.67 -3.82 -10.57
CA GLY A 298 7.27 -4.83 -9.69
C GLY A 298 6.22 -5.73 -9.05
N SER A 299 5.13 -5.15 -8.56
CA SER A 299 4.01 -5.92 -8.00
C SER A 299 3.28 -6.75 -9.07
N ALA A 300 3.05 -6.19 -10.27
CA ALA A 300 2.44 -6.91 -11.38
C ALA A 300 3.28 -8.10 -11.86
N MET A 301 4.60 -7.90 -11.96
CA MET A 301 5.56 -8.96 -12.29
C MET A 301 5.59 -10.05 -11.22
N THR A 302 5.45 -9.69 -9.95
CA THR A 302 5.40 -10.65 -8.83
C THR A 302 4.20 -11.58 -8.98
N THR A 303 2.99 -11.05 -9.22
CA THR A 303 1.79 -11.85 -9.48
C THR A 303 1.91 -12.68 -10.75
N PHE A 304 2.35 -12.07 -11.87
CA PHE A 304 2.53 -12.77 -13.15
C PHE A 304 3.49 -13.96 -13.00
N THR A 305 4.63 -13.73 -12.36
CA THR A 305 5.64 -14.77 -12.12
C THR A 305 5.11 -15.83 -11.18
N GLY A 306 4.43 -15.45 -10.09
CA GLY A 306 3.79 -16.38 -9.15
C GLY A 306 2.83 -17.35 -9.85
N GLN A 307 1.90 -16.83 -10.66
CA GLN A 307 0.94 -17.68 -11.38
C GLN A 307 1.62 -18.61 -12.39
N ASN A 308 2.61 -18.11 -13.15
CA ASN A 308 3.32 -18.94 -14.13
C ASN A 308 4.23 -19.99 -13.47
N ILE A 309 4.82 -19.68 -12.31
CA ILE A 309 5.54 -20.66 -11.47
C ILE A 309 4.59 -21.78 -11.03
N GLY A 310 3.44 -21.40 -10.47
CA GLY A 310 2.39 -22.35 -10.08
C GLY A 310 1.94 -23.26 -11.22
N ALA A 311 1.77 -22.70 -12.41
CA ALA A 311 1.36 -23.43 -13.61
C ALA A 311 2.47 -24.25 -14.27
N GLN A 312 3.68 -24.32 -13.69
CA GLN A 312 4.86 -25.00 -14.26
C GLN A 312 5.29 -24.45 -15.64
N LYS A 313 4.95 -23.19 -15.96
CA LYS A 313 5.28 -22.54 -17.25
C LYS A 313 6.54 -21.68 -17.15
N MET A 314 7.70 -22.27 -16.90
CA MET A 314 8.94 -21.51 -16.66
C MET A 314 9.40 -20.71 -17.88
N ASP A 315 9.10 -21.20 -19.10
CA ASP A 315 9.39 -20.45 -20.33
C ASP A 315 8.67 -19.10 -20.37
N LEU A 316 7.43 -19.05 -19.88
CA LEU A 316 6.66 -17.80 -19.79
C LEU A 316 7.20 -16.91 -18.68
N VAL A 317 7.72 -17.47 -17.58
CA VAL A 317 8.40 -16.69 -16.53
C VAL A 317 9.63 -15.99 -17.09
N ILE A 318 10.50 -16.71 -17.82
CA ILE A 318 11.73 -16.14 -18.39
C ILE A 318 11.40 -15.07 -19.44
N LYS A 319 10.47 -15.37 -20.36
CA LYS A 319 10.04 -14.42 -21.40
C LYS A 319 9.35 -13.20 -20.80
N GLY A 320 8.44 -13.41 -19.86
CA GLY A 320 7.69 -12.35 -19.18
C GLY A 320 8.58 -11.47 -18.31
N SER A 321 9.56 -12.05 -17.61
CA SER A 321 10.53 -11.28 -16.82
C SER A 321 11.41 -10.40 -17.72
N LYS A 322 11.92 -10.92 -18.86
CA LYS A 322 12.68 -10.12 -19.83
C LYS A 322 11.84 -8.99 -20.43
N GLN A 323 10.62 -9.29 -20.88
CA GLN A 323 9.72 -8.30 -21.48
C GLN A 323 9.25 -7.27 -20.45
N GLY A 324 8.87 -7.72 -19.25
CA GLY A 324 8.44 -6.85 -18.16
C GLY A 324 9.54 -5.92 -17.69
N THR A 325 10.76 -6.44 -17.53
CA THR A 325 11.93 -5.62 -17.19
C THR A 325 12.25 -4.61 -18.30
N LEU A 326 12.22 -5.02 -19.57
CA LEU A 326 12.46 -4.10 -20.70
C LEU A 326 11.43 -2.96 -20.71
N ILE A 327 10.16 -3.27 -20.47
CA ILE A 327 9.08 -2.26 -20.39
C ILE A 327 9.28 -1.36 -19.17
N ALA A 328 9.60 -1.91 -18.00
CA ALA A 328 9.85 -1.13 -16.80
C ALA A 328 11.04 -0.17 -16.98
N VAL A 329 12.12 -0.64 -17.62
CA VAL A 329 13.29 0.19 -17.97
C VAL A 329 12.90 1.26 -19.00
N ALA A 330 12.14 0.92 -20.03
CA ALA A 330 11.70 1.88 -21.04
C ALA A 330 10.80 2.97 -20.43
N VAL A 331 9.87 2.60 -19.55
CA VAL A 331 9.00 3.54 -18.83
C VAL A 331 9.83 4.41 -17.89
N SER A 332 10.72 3.82 -17.09
CA SER A 332 11.63 4.58 -16.22
C SER A 332 12.51 5.55 -17.00
N ALA A 333 13.15 5.10 -18.07
CA ALA A 333 14.00 5.94 -18.92
C ALA A 333 13.19 7.08 -19.57
N SER A 334 11.96 6.81 -19.97
CA SER A 334 11.07 7.85 -20.52
C SER A 334 10.72 8.89 -19.46
N ILE A 335 10.39 8.47 -18.23
CA ILE A 335 10.11 9.38 -17.12
C ILE A 335 11.35 10.20 -16.77
N THR A 336 12.52 9.55 -16.65
CA THR A 336 13.79 10.25 -16.40
C THR A 336 14.12 11.25 -17.50
N ALA A 337 13.93 10.90 -18.77
CA ALA A 337 14.16 11.83 -19.88
C ALA A 337 13.22 13.04 -19.80
N VAL A 338 11.94 12.83 -19.49
CA VAL A 338 10.98 13.91 -19.26
C VAL A 338 11.41 14.78 -18.08
N LEU A 339 11.85 14.19 -16.97
CA LEU A 339 12.34 14.92 -15.80
C LEU A 339 13.62 15.71 -16.09
N LEU A 340 14.53 15.21 -16.93
CA LEU A 340 15.75 15.93 -17.30
C LEU A 340 15.46 17.12 -18.24
N VAL A 341 14.51 16.96 -19.17
CA VAL A 341 14.16 18.02 -20.14
C VAL A 341 13.22 19.06 -19.53
N PHE A 342 12.26 18.63 -18.73
CA PHE A 342 11.21 19.48 -18.16
C PHE A 342 11.37 19.73 -16.66
N GLY A 343 12.43 19.23 -16.03
CA GLY A 343 12.67 19.34 -14.58
C GLY A 343 12.63 20.78 -14.09
N HIS A 344 13.21 21.71 -14.86
CA HIS A 344 13.19 23.14 -14.54
C HIS A 344 11.75 23.71 -14.50
N TYR A 345 10.88 23.31 -15.45
CA TYR A 345 9.47 23.70 -15.46
C TYR A 345 8.66 23.03 -14.35
N LEU A 346 8.96 21.76 -14.06
CA LEU A 346 8.36 21.01 -12.96
C LEU A 346 8.73 21.63 -11.60
N MET A 347 9.97 22.06 -11.42
CA MET A 347 10.42 22.75 -10.21
C MET A 347 9.74 24.13 -10.06
N ASN A 348 9.56 24.87 -11.15
CA ASN A 348 8.80 26.14 -11.13
C ASN A 348 7.33 25.98 -10.73
N VAL A 349 6.74 24.78 -10.83
CA VAL A 349 5.39 24.51 -10.30
C VAL A 349 5.38 24.46 -8.77
N PHE A 350 6.50 24.11 -8.14
CA PHE A 350 6.63 23.95 -6.69
C PHE A 350 7.25 25.16 -5.99
N THR A 351 8.07 25.97 -6.68
CA THR A 351 8.68 27.17 -6.11
C THR A 351 9.04 28.18 -7.20
N ASP A 352 8.83 29.47 -6.91
CA ASP A 352 9.26 30.59 -7.77
C ASP A 352 10.69 31.07 -7.44
N THR A 353 11.38 30.42 -6.51
CA THR A 353 12.69 30.88 -6.01
C THR A 353 13.79 30.45 -6.98
N PRO A 354 14.46 31.37 -7.71
CA PRO A 354 15.38 31.01 -8.80
C PRO A 354 16.59 30.19 -8.34
N GLU A 355 17.08 30.45 -7.12
CA GLU A 355 18.20 29.71 -6.51
C GLU A 355 17.85 28.26 -6.20
N LEU A 356 16.59 27.95 -5.84
CA LEU A 356 16.13 26.58 -5.60
C LEU A 356 15.90 25.80 -6.89
N VAL A 357 15.51 26.50 -7.96
CA VAL A 357 15.23 25.90 -9.27
C VAL A 357 16.54 25.68 -10.07
N ALA A 358 17.58 26.46 -9.76
CA ALA A 358 18.90 26.34 -10.38
C ALA A 358 19.82 25.31 -9.70
N LEU A 359 19.59 25.01 -8.41
CA LEU A 359 20.29 23.98 -7.65
C LEU A 359 19.74 22.58 -7.99
#